data_AF-A0A930RDR3-F1
#
_entry.id   AF-A0A930RDR3-F1
#
_cell.length_a   1.000
_cell.length_b   1.000
_cell.length_c   1.000
_cell.angle_alpha   90.00
_cell.angle_beta   90.00
_cell.angle_gamma   90.00
#
_symmetry.space_group_name_H-M   'P 1'
#
loop_
_entity.id
_entity.type
_entity.pdbx_description
1 polymer ?
#
loop_
_entity_poly.entity_id
_entity_poly.type
_entity_poly.pdbx_seq_one_letter_code
_entity_poly.pdbx_strand_id
1 'polypeptide(L)' 'APKYIEVQGKFLPRGGISIDPYANYGLPGTKYEALAWERLAQHDRVPERVDNR' A
#
# COMPACT_ATOMS: atom_id res chain seq x y z
N ALA A 1 6.74 -18.70 6.41
CA ALA A 1 6.04 -17.40 6.29
C ALA A 1 6.93 -16.42 5.52
N PRO A 2 6.37 -15.47 4.76
CA PRO A 2 7.17 -14.45 4.06
C PRO A 2 7.93 -13.59 5.08
N LYS A 3 9.15 -13.18 4.73
CA LYS A 3 9.92 -12.23 5.54
C LYS A 3 9.34 -10.81 5.44
N TYR A 4 8.81 -10.48 4.26
CA TYR A 4 8.16 -9.23 3.93
C TYR A 4 7.10 -9.50 2.84
N ILE A 5 5.99 -8.78 2.87
CA ILE A 5 4.97 -8.77 1.81
C ILE A 5 4.24 -7.42 1.81
N GLU A 6 3.81 -6.98 0.64
CA GLU A 6 2.89 -5.85 0.48
C GLU A 6 1.83 -6.18 -0.57
N VAL A 7 0.65 -5.62 -0.38
CA VAL A 7 -0.51 -5.81 -1.24
C VAL A 7 -1.16 -4.44 -1.46
N GLN A 8 -1.31 -4.05 -2.72
CA GLN A 8 -2.06 -2.88 -3.13
C GLN A 8 -3.23 -3.32 -3.99
N GLY A 9 -4.44 -2.94 -3.60
CA GLY A 9 -5.62 -3.02 -4.45
C GLY A 9 -5.81 -1.70 -5.17
N LYS A 10 -6.27 -1.76 -6.43
CA LYS A 10 -6.76 -0.60 -7.16
C LYS A 10 -8.15 -0.90 -7.69
N PHE A 11 -9.17 -0.28 -7.12
CA PHE A 11 -10.56 -0.59 -7.43
C PHE A 11 -11.18 0.47 -8.33
N LEU A 12 -11.89 0.03 -9.37
CA LEU A 12 -12.63 0.92 -10.25
C LEU A 12 -13.71 1.69 -9.47
N PRO A 13 -14.02 2.93 -9.89
CA PRO A 13 -14.92 3.78 -9.14
C PRO A 13 -16.32 3.20 -9.01
N ARG A 14 -16.96 3.48 -7.88
CA ARG A 14 -18.40 3.30 -7.65
C ARG A 14 -18.92 4.60 -7.05
N GLY A 15 -19.93 5.20 -7.68
CA GLY A 15 -20.40 6.54 -7.28
C GLY A 15 -19.35 7.65 -7.48
N GLY A 16 -18.44 7.49 -8.45
CA GLY A 16 -17.40 8.48 -8.75
C GLY A 16 -16.16 8.43 -7.86
N ILE A 17 -16.08 7.50 -6.91
CA ILE A 17 -14.95 7.32 -5.99
C ILE A 17 -14.32 5.95 -6.23
N SER A 18 -13.02 5.91 -6.48
CA SER A 18 -12.18 4.70 -6.42
C SER A 18 -11.57 4.55 -5.02
N ILE A 19 -11.23 3.30 -4.66
CA ILE A 19 -10.61 2.98 -3.36
C ILE A 19 -9.39 2.12 -3.65
N ASP A 20 -8.22 2.59 -3.23
CA ASP A 20 -6.96 1.90 -3.45
C ASP A 20 -6.34 1.48 -2.11
N PRO A 21 -6.76 0.35 -1.50
CA PRO A 21 -6.24 -0.08 -0.22
C PRO A 21 -4.80 -0.58 -0.34
N TYR A 22 -3.98 -0.24 0.64
CA TYR A 22 -2.62 -0.75 0.79
C TYR A 22 -2.44 -1.40 2.17
N ALA A 23 -1.81 -2.57 2.19
CA ALA A 23 -1.39 -3.23 3.42
C ALA A 23 -0.03 -3.87 3.20
N ASN A 24 0.80 -3.88 4.23
CA ASN A 24 2.08 -4.57 4.21
C ASN A 24 2.34 -5.31 5.53
N TYR A 25 3.32 -6.19 5.50
CA TYR A 25 3.77 -6.96 6.64
C TYR A 25 5.28 -7.15 6.58
N GLY A 26 5.92 -6.99 7.74
CA GLY A 26 7.30 -7.36 7.96
C GLY A 26 7.39 -8.33 9.13
N LEU A 27 8.28 -9.32 9.03
CA LEU A 27 8.51 -10.27 10.11
C LEU A 27 8.98 -9.53 11.39
N PRO A 28 8.27 -9.65 12.53
CA PRO A 28 8.60 -8.94 13.77
C PRO A 28 10.02 -9.22 14.29
N GLY A 29 10.66 -8.21 14.89
CA GLY A 29 12.00 -8.31 15.45
C GLY A 29 13.12 -8.41 14.41
N THR A 30 12.82 -8.15 13.13
CA THR A 30 13.80 -8.20 12.04
C THR A 30 13.84 -6.88 11.28
N LYS A 31 14.85 -6.71 10.43
CA LYS A 31 14.93 -5.55 9.51
C LYS A 31 13.70 -5.37 8.61
N TYR A 32 12.91 -6.43 8.40
CA TYR A 32 11.72 -6.37 7.55
C TYR A 32 10.55 -5.66 8.21
N GLU A 33 10.47 -5.66 9.55
CA GLU A 33 9.50 -4.87 10.31
C GLU A 33 9.74 -3.36 10.10
N ALA A 34 11.00 -2.92 10.23
CA ALA A 34 11.38 -1.54 9.94
C ALA A 34 11.11 -1.15 8.47
N LEU A 35 11.40 -2.06 7.52
CA LEU A 35 11.08 -1.85 6.10
C LEU A 35 9.57 -1.69 5.87
N ALA A 36 8.74 -2.51 6.51
CA ALA A 36 7.28 -2.40 6.40
C ALA A 36 6.78 -1.06 6.95
N TRP A 37 7.31 -0.61 8.10
CA TRP A 37 6.99 0.71 8.65
C TRP A 37 7.41 1.85 7.73
N GLU A 38 8.65 1.82 7.22
CA GLU A 38 9.16 2.86 6.33
C GLU A 38 8.33 2.95 5.04
N ARG A 39 8.01 1.81 4.41
CA ARG A 39 7.20 1.78 3.18
C ARG A 39 5.77 2.23 3.43
N LEU A 40 5.19 1.91 4.59
CA LEU A 40 3.86 2.40 4.98
C LEU A 40 3.87 3.92 5.17
N ALA A 41 4.86 4.47 5.88
CA ALA A 41 4.97 5.90 6.14
C ALA A 41 5.25 6.74 4.89
N GLN A 42 5.86 6.12 3.87
CA GLN A 42 6.17 6.77 2.59
C GLN A 42 5.20 6.40 1.47
N HIS A 43 4.17 5.58 1.76
CA HIS A 43 3.25 5.10 0.74
C HIS A 43 2.48 6.27 0.11
N ASP A 44 2.41 6.27 -1.22
CA ASP A 44 1.61 7.20 -2.02
C ASP A 44 1.86 8.70 -1.76
N ARG A 45 3.10 9.09 -1.42
CA ARG A 45 3.46 10.52 -1.24
C ARG A 45 3.24 11.38 -2.48
N VAL A 46 3.24 10.77 -3.66
CA VAL A 46 2.91 11.42 -4.93
C VAL A 46 1.89 10.52 -5.64
N PRO A 47 0.58 10.73 -5.37
CA PRO A 47 -0.47 9.94 -5.98
C PRO A 47 -0.50 10.10 -7.50
N GLU A 48 -0.90 9.04 -8.19
CA GLU A 48 -1.15 9.10 -9.62
C GLU A 48 -2.40 9.94 -9.95
N ARG A 49 -2.46 10.49 -11.16
CA ARG A 49 -3.66 11.18 -11.62
C ARG A 49 -4.75 10.17 -11.95
N VAL A 50 -5.90 10.27 -11.29
CA VAL A 50 -7.11 9.49 -11.58
C VAL A 50 -8.19 10.42 -12.12
N ASP A 51 -8.59 10.24 -13.37
CA ASP A 51 -9.60 11.07 -14.04
C ASP A 51 -10.92 10.34 -14.34
N ASN A 52 -11.06 9.08 -13.91
CA ASN A 52 -12.26 8.24 -14.07
C ASN A 52 -12.79 8.19 -15.52
N ARG A 53 -11.90 8.29 -16.51
CA ARG A 53 -12.24 8.46 -17.93
C ARG A 53 -11.75 7.33 -18.81
#